data_AF-G2G453-F1
#
_entry.id   AF-G2G453-F1
#
_cell.length_a   1.000
_cell.length_b   1.000
_cell.length_c   1.000
_cell.angle_alpha   90.00
_cell.angle_beta   90.00
_cell.angle_gamma   90.00
#
_symmetry.space_group_name_H-M   'P 1'
#
loop_
_entity.id
_entity.type
_entity.pdbx_description
1 polymer ?
#
loop_
_entity_poly.entity_id
_entity_poly.type
_entity_poly.pdbx_seq_one_letter_code
_entity_poly.pdbx_strand_id
1 'polypeptide(L)'
;MRDHLLAAGHELSRCTLKMAGEPHPLAVDLVDLSSGRLVVARGTTSRPALQEAIGELLDLGGLFGDTLTKTLLVPKPPDSDLTGLLSRLGIAWLWPRGADFCEGTRCPA
;
A
#
# COMPACT_ATOMS: atom_id res chain seq x y z
N MET A 1 -10.49 3.48 8.57
CA MET A 1 -9.98 3.43 7.19
C MET A 1 -10.97 2.78 6.26
N ARG A 2 -11.24 1.46 6.37
CA ARG A 2 -12.25 0.78 5.54
C ARG A 2 -13.58 1.53 5.54
N ASP A 3 -14.08 1.87 6.73
CA ASP A 3 -15.37 2.55 6.85
C ASP A 3 -15.34 4.00 6.34
N HIS A 4 -14.18 4.68 6.37
CA HIS A 4 -14.01 6.01 5.77
C HIS A 4 -13.99 5.92 4.23
N LEU A 5 -13.27 4.94 3.67
CA LEU A 5 -13.20 4.74 2.22
C LEU A 5 -14.56 4.27 1.67
N LEU A 6 -15.26 3.39 2.38
CA LEU A 6 -16.64 3.02 2.06
C LEU A 6 -17.58 4.23 2.15
N ALA A 7 -17.45 5.08 3.18
CA ALA A 7 -18.24 6.30 3.31
C ALA A 7 -17.93 7.33 2.20
N ALA A 8 -16.71 7.32 1.66
CA ALA A 8 -16.31 8.13 0.51
C ALA A 8 -16.68 7.50 -0.85
N GLY A 9 -17.37 6.34 -0.86
CA GLY A 9 -17.88 5.70 -2.07
C GLY A 9 -16.90 4.78 -2.80
N HIS A 10 -15.77 4.43 -2.18
CA HIS A 10 -14.79 3.53 -2.78
C HIS A 10 -15.22 2.06 -2.71
N GLU A 11 -14.99 1.33 -3.80
CA GLU A 11 -15.15 -0.13 -3.82
C GLU A 11 -13.90 -0.80 -3.25
N LEU A 12 -14.05 -1.40 -2.06
CA LEU A 12 -12.96 -2.06 -1.36
C LEU A 12 -13.13 -3.56 -1.44
N SER A 13 -12.17 -4.24 -2.06
CA SER A 13 -12.09 -5.70 -2.05
C SER A 13 -10.86 -6.13 -1.28
N ARG A 14 -11.05 -6.98 -0.27
CA ARG A 14 -9.95 -7.75 0.34
C ARG A 14 -9.77 -8.99 -0.51
N CYS A 15 -8.60 -9.14 -1.12
CA CYS A 15 -8.32 -10.24 -2.04
C CYS A 15 -7.18 -11.08 -1.47
N THR A 16 -7.41 -12.37 -1.29
CA THR A 16 -6.34 -13.32 -1.01
C THR A 16 -5.95 -13.96 -2.33
N LEU A 17 -4.74 -13.69 -2.80
CA LEU A 17 -4.23 -14.25 -4.04
C LEU A 17 -3.42 -15.50 -3.76
N LYS A 18 -3.83 -16.61 -4.36
CA LYS A 18 -3.06 -17.85 -4.33
C LYS A 18 -2.17 -17.91 -5.56
N MET A 19 -0.87 -17.69 -5.38
CA MET A 19 0.10 -17.85 -6.47
C MET A 19 0.44 -19.32 -6.68
N ALA A 20 0.63 -19.73 -7.93
CA ALA A 20 1.04 -21.10 -8.24
C ALA A 20 2.49 -21.31 -7.81
N GLY A 21 2.74 -22.28 -6.92
CA GLY A 21 4.08 -22.61 -6.41
C GLY A 21 4.46 -21.95 -5.08
N GLU A 22 3.68 -20.99 -4.59
CA GLU A 22 3.86 -20.40 -3.26
C GLU A 22 3.13 -21.22 -2.19
N PRO A 23 3.80 -21.62 -1.09
CA PRO A 23 3.15 -22.34 0.01
C PRO A 23 2.16 -21.46 0.79
N HIS A 24 2.33 -20.14 0.77
CA HIS A 24 1.49 -19.20 1.50
C HIS A 24 0.76 -18.25 0.54
N PRO A 25 -0.57 -18.09 0.68
CA PRO A 25 -1.30 -17.13 -0.13
C PRO A 25 -0.88 -15.69 0.24
N LEU A 26 -0.77 -14.83 -0.78
CA LEU A 26 -0.45 -13.43 -0.59
C LEU A 26 -1.74 -12.69 -0.20
N ALA A 27 -1.76 -12.12 1.00
CA ALA A 27 -2.91 -11.38 1.48
C ALA A 27 -2.83 -9.93 0.96
N VAL A 28 -3.72 -9.57 0.04
CA VAL A 28 -3.88 -8.17 -0.35
C VAL A 28 -4.86 -7.53 0.62
N ASP A 29 -4.35 -6.65 1.47
CA ASP A 29 -5.16 -5.98 2.48
C ASP A 29 -6.31 -5.19 1.85
N LEU A 30 -6.02 -4.49 0.74
CA LEU A 30 -7.02 -3.70 0.03
C LEU A 30 -6.60 -3.43 -1.43
N VAL A 31 -7.44 -3.80 -2.37
CA VAL A 31 -7.38 -3.29 -3.75
C VAL A 31 -8.48 -2.25 -3.89
N ASP A 32 -8.10 -1.02 -4.22
CA ASP A 32 -9.05 0.05 -4.55
C ASP A 32 -8.97 0.30 -6.07
N LEU A 33 -9.86 -0.36 -6.80
CA LEU A 33 -9.95 -0.23 -8.26
C LEU A 33 -10.52 1.13 -8.67
N SER A 34 -11.27 1.80 -7.80
CA SER A 34 -11.89 3.10 -8.08
C SER A 34 -10.88 4.24 -8.07
N SER A 35 -9.87 4.18 -7.19
CA SER A 35 -8.76 5.14 -7.17
C SER A 35 -7.50 4.66 -7.89
N GLY A 36 -7.51 3.45 -8.45
CA GLY A 36 -6.36 2.87 -9.16
C GLY A 36 -5.18 2.60 -8.23
N ARG A 37 -5.43 2.10 -7.01
CA ARG A 37 -4.40 1.86 -5.99
C ARG A 37 -4.35 0.41 -5.55
N LEU A 38 -3.11 -0.06 -5.42
CA LEU A 38 -2.79 -1.32 -4.76
C LEU A 38 -2.27 -1.00 -3.36
N VAL A 39 -3.03 -1.37 -2.33
CA VAL A 39 -2.74 -0.96 -0.95
C VAL A 39 -2.33 -2.15 -0.10
N VAL A 40 -1.16 -2.01 0.53
CA VAL A 40 -0.71 -2.89 1.62
C VAL A 40 -0.72 -2.09 2.91
N ALA A 41 -1.31 -2.64 3.97
CA ALA A 41 -1.43 -1.95 5.25
C ALA A 41 -0.52 -2.59 6.30
N ARG A 42 0.11 -1.75 7.13
CA ARG A 42 0.88 -2.21 8.28
C ARG A 42 0.49 -1.41 9.52
N GLY A 43 0.30 -2.11 10.63
CA GLY A 43 0.02 -1.49 11.94
C GLY A 43 1.23 -0.83 12.61
N THR A 44 2.38 -0.79 11.94
CA THR A 44 3.65 -0.26 12.45
C THR A 44 4.49 0.33 11.30
N THR A 45 5.43 1.19 11.65
CA THR A 45 6.44 1.75 10.73
C THR A 45 7.83 1.15 10.96
N SER A 46 7.92 -0.01 11.62
CA SER A 46 9.21 -0.67 11.82
C SER A 46 9.83 -1.07 10.49
N ARG A 47 11.15 -0.93 10.35
CA ARG A 47 11.87 -1.28 9.12
C ARG A 47 11.55 -2.69 8.61
N PRO A 48 11.53 -3.76 9.45
CA PRO A 48 11.21 -5.10 8.97
C PRO A 48 9.81 -5.18 8.36
N ALA A 49 8.80 -4.59 9.03
CA ALA A 49 7.42 -4.60 8.54
C ALA A 49 7.26 -3.82 7.23
N LEU A 50 7.99 -2.71 7.06
CA LEU A 50 7.95 -1.93 5.82
C LEU A 50 8.68 -2.64 4.68
N GLN A 51 9.81 -3.31 4.96
CA GLN A 51 10.52 -4.10 3.95
C GLN A 51 9.68 -5.27 3.44
N GLU A 52 8.97 -5.97 4.33
CA GLU A 52 8.00 -7.00 3.98
C GLU A 52 6.87 -6.43 3.11
N ALA A 53 6.27 -5.31 3.52
CA ALA A 53 5.19 -4.67 2.75
C ALA A 53 5.64 -4.17 1.37
N ILE A 54 6.89 -3.70 1.25
CA ILE A 54 7.48 -3.34 -0.03
C ILE A 54 7.59 -4.57 -0.95
N GLY A 55 8.04 -5.71 -0.41
CA GLY A 55 8.08 -6.98 -1.14
C GLY A 55 6.70 -7.35 -1.70
N GLU A 56 5.69 -7.36 -0.83
CA GLU A 56 4.31 -7.63 -1.25
C GLU A 56 3.80 -6.68 -2.33
N LEU A 57 4.05 -5.37 -2.20
CA LEU A 57 3.64 -4.38 -3.21
C LEU A 57 4.32 -4.62 -4.57
N LEU A 58 5.58 -5.05 -4.57
CA LEU A 58 6.31 -5.35 -5.80
C LEU A 58 5.81 -6.65 -6.45
N ASP A 59 5.60 -7.71 -5.66
CA ASP A 59 5.08 -9.00 -6.14
C ASP A 59 3.69 -8.83 -6.75
N LEU A 60 2.81 -8.10 -6.06
CA LEU A 60 1.46 -7.80 -6.52
C LEU A 60 1.45 -6.88 -7.75
N GLY A 61 2.36 -5.91 -7.81
CA GLY A 61 2.51 -5.03 -8.98
C GLY A 61 2.78 -5.82 -10.26
N GLY A 62 3.53 -6.92 -10.18
CA GLY A 62 3.76 -7.82 -11.31
C GLY A 62 2.49 -8.55 -11.79
N LEU A 63 1.51 -8.78 -10.91
CA LEU A 63 0.26 -9.47 -11.23
C LEU A 63 -0.82 -8.54 -11.81
N PHE A 64 -0.90 -7.31 -11.31
CA PHE A 64 -1.91 -6.33 -11.73
C PHE A 64 -1.42 -5.36 -12.82
N GLY A 65 -0.13 -5.41 -13.17
CA GLY A 65 0.50 -4.48 -14.10
C GLY A 65 0.76 -3.09 -13.48
N ASP A 66 1.46 -2.23 -14.22
CA ASP A 66 1.86 -0.89 -13.76
C ASP A 66 0.73 0.15 -13.76
N THR A 67 -0.52 -0.28 -13.99
CA THR A 67 -1.68 0.62 -14.00
C THR A 67 -2.11 1.09 -12.61
N LEU A 68 -1.70 0.37 -11.55
CA LEU A 68 -2.07 0.71 -10.18
C LEU A 68 -0.92 1.38 -9.42
N THR A 69 -1.25 2.45 -8.70
CA THR A 69 -0.32 3.11 -7.80
C THR A 69 -0.11 2.25 -6.55
N LYS A 70 1.12 1.73 -6.40
CA LYS A 70 1.56 1.00 -5.20
C LYS A 70 1.53 1.94 -4.00
N THR A 71 0.74 1.60 -2.99
CA THR A 71 0.49 2.46 -1.82
C THR A 71 0.67 1.69 -0.52
N LEU A 72 1.47 2.22 0.39
CA LEU A 72 1.67 1.70 1.73
C LEU A 72 0.84 2.49 2.74
N LEU A 73 -0.05 1.83 3.48
CA LEU A 73 -0.79 2.45 4.57
C LEU A 73 -0.14 2.14 5.92
N VAL A 74 0.20 3.18 6.67
CA VAL A 74 0.88 3.10 7.97
C VAL A 74 0.22 3.99 9.03
N PRO A 75 0.37 3.70 10.33
CA PRO A 75 -0.28 4.47 11.39
C PRO A 75 0.31 5.89 11.57
N LYS A 76 1.52 6.13 11.07
CA LYS A 76 2.25 7.40 11.17
C LYS A 76 3.25 7.50 10.00
N PRO A 77 3.80 8.68 9.68
CA PRO A 77 4.78 8.79 8.60
C PRO A 77 6.03 7.94 8.89
N PRO A 78 6.61 7.24 7.89
CA PRO A 78 7.87 6.52 8.06
C PRO A 78 9.06 7.47 8.31
N ASP A 79 10.16 6.93 8.83
CA ASP A 79 11.41 7.69 8.98
C ASP A 79 11.96 8.12 7.60
N SER A 80 12.72 9.21 7.58
CA SER A 80 13.20 9.85 6.35
C SER A 80 13.93 8.89 5.39
N ASP A 81 14.79 8.01 5.91
CA ASP A 81 15.48 7.00 5.10
C ASP A 81 14.52 6.05 4.37
N LEU A 82 13.46 5.61 5.07
CA LEU A 82 12.44 4.73 4.49
C LEU A 82 11.56 5.46 3.49
N THR A 83 11.22 6.74 3.73
CA THR A 83 10.51 7.55 2.73
C THR A 83 11.32 7.76 1.45
N GLY A 84 12.65 7.87 1.57
CA GLY A 84 13.57 7.92 0.43
C GLY A 84 13.57 6.62 -0.38
N LEU A 85 13.55 5.47 0.30
CA LEU A 85 13.40 4.16 -0.35
C LEU A 85 12.06 4.01 -1.06
N LEU A 86 10.95 4.30 -0.38
CA LEU A 86 9.59 4.22 -0.94
C LEU A 86 9.45 5.11 -2.17
N SER A 87 9.95 6.34 -2.06
CA SER A 87 10.07 7.27 -3.17
C SER A 87 10.81 6.63 -4.34
N ARG A 88 12.01 6.07 -4.12
CA ARG A 88 12.82 5.44 -5.18
C ARG A 88 12.10 4.33 -5.93
N LEU A 89 11.28 3.56 -5.22
CA LEU A 89 10.50 2.44 -5.74
C LEU A 89 9.16 2.87 -6.35
N GLY A 90 8.83 4.17 -6.34
CA GLY A 90 7.54 4.67 -6.84
C GLY A 90 6.35 4.23 -5.98
N ILE A 91 6.59 4.02 -4.69
CA ILE A 91 5.57 3.61 -3.72
C ILE A 91 5.08 4.86 -2.97
N ALA A 92 3.79 5.15 -3.07
CA ALA A 92 3.13 6.16 -2.25
C ALA A 92 2.97 5.65 -0.81
N TRP A 93 2.85 6.53 0.18
CA TRP A 93 2.46 6.13 1.53
C TRP A 93 1.41 7.05 2.13
N LEU A 94 0.47 6.45 2.86
CA LEU A 94 -0.65 7.11 3.51
C LEU A 94 -0.55 6.94 5.02
N TRP A 95 -0.92 7.98 5.77
CA TRP A 95 -1.08 7.90 7.23
C TRP A 95 -2.22 8.80 7.71
N PRO A 96 -2.90 8.44 8.81
CA PRO A 96 -3.98 9.25 9.35
C PRO A 96 -3.48 10.59 9.92
N ARG A 97 -4.25 11.65 9.70
CA ARG A 97 -4.09 12.96 10.33
C ARG A 97 -5.46 13.49 10.76
N GLY A 98 -5.82 13.21 12.02
CA GLY A 98 -7.14 13.56 12.53
C GLY A 98 -8.22 12.72 11.86
N ALA A 99 -9.20 13.37 11.24
CA ALA A 99 -10.24 12.69 10.46
C ALA A 99 -9.81 12.36 9.03
N ASP A 100 -8.72 12.97 8.54
CA ASP A 100 -8.25 12.85 7.17
C ASP A 100 -7.02 11.93 7.06
N PHE A 101 -6.50 11.78 5.84
CA PHE A 101 -5.24 11.12 5.55
C PHE A 101 -4.26 12.11 4.91
N CYS A 102 -2.99 11.98 5.28
CA CYS A 102 -1.91 12.61 4.55
C CYS A 102 -1.24 11.59 3.64
N GLU A 103 -0.76 12.08 2.51
CA GLU A 103 -0.06 11.31 1.51
C GLU A 103 1.36 11.83 1.34
N GLY A 104 2.30 10.90 1.27
CA GLY A 104 3.65 11.14 0.84
C GLY A 104 3.84 10.45 -0.50
N THR A 105 4.11 11.26 -1.51
CA THR A 105 4.42 10.83 -2.86
C THR A 105 5.67 11.52 -3.35
N ARG A 106 6.33 10.88 -4.31
CA ARG A 106 7.62 11.29 -4.87
C ARG A 106 7.57 12.71 -5.46
N CYS A 107 8.74 13.36 -5.46
CA CYS A 107 9.07 14.47 -6.35
C CYS A 107 8.97 14.01 -7.82
N PRO A 108 8.29 14.75 -8.70
CA PRO A 108 8.22 14.41 -10.13
C PRO A 108 9.64 14.42 -10.73
N ALA A 109 9.87 13.51 -11.68
CA ALA A 109 11.12 13.38 -12.43
C ALA A 109 11.45 14.66 -13.21
#